data_AF-A0A6F9CTG9-F1
#
_entry.id   AF-A0A6F9CTG9-F1
#
_cell.length_a   1.000
_cell.length_b   1.000
_cell.length_c   1.000
_cell.angle_alpha   90.00
_cell.angle_beta   90.00
_cell.angle_gamma   90.00
#
_symmetry.space_group_name_H-M   'P 1'
#
loop_
_entity.id
_entity.type
_entity.pdbx_description
1 polymer ?
#
loop_
_entity_poly.entity_id
_entity_poly.type
_entity_poly.pdbx_seq_one_letter_code
_entity_poly.pdbx_strand_id
1 'polypeptide(L)'
;MMVHCAGCDRPILDRFLLNVLDRAWHAKCVQCCECNCNLTEKCFSRDGKLYCKIDFFRRFGTKCAGCLQGISPSDLVRKARSKVFHLNCFTCMVCNKQLSTGEELYIIDENKFVLSSCTDRSLSPDLQDPMQDDTKETDNSTCSDKDTNNNENEEQSSGTKRRGPRTTIKAKQLETLKAAFVATPKPTRHIREQLAQETGLNMRVIQVEE
;
A
#
# COMPACT_ATOMS: atom_id res chain seq x y z
N MET A 1 -25.12 -35.86 30.01
CA MET A 1 -23.71 -35.59 29.68
C MET A 1 -23.53 -34.08 29.67
N MET A 2 -22.66 -33.53 30.52
CA MET A 2 -22.52 -32.08 30.69
C MET A 2 -21.45 -31.57 29.71
N VAL A 3 -21.83 -30.62 28.85
CA VAL A 3 -20.93 -30.04 27.84
C VAL A 3 -20.12 -28.93 28.48
N HIS A 4 -18.79 -28.96 28.31
CA HIS A 4 -17.88 -27.96 28.85
C HIS A 4 -17.39 -27.03 27.73
N CYS A 5 -17.22 -25.75 28.05
CA CYS A 5 -16.74 -24.76 27.10
C CYS A 5 -15.23 -24.92 26.89
N ALA A 6 -14.81 -25.13 25.65
CA ALA A 6 -13.39 -25.29 25.30
C ALA A 6 -12.52 -24.04 25.53
N GLY A 7 -13.13 -22.87 25.77
CA GLY A 7 -12.40 -21.62 26.04
C GLY A 7 -12.24 -21.27 27.51
N CYS A 8 -13.11 -21.77 28.39
CA CYS A 8 -13.07 -21.41 29.81
C CYS A 8 -13.25 -22.59 30.78
N ASP A 9 -13.33 -23.81 30.24
CA ASP A 9 -13.46 -25.09 30.94
C ASP A 9 -14.66 -25.21 31.89
N ARG A 10 -15.56 -24.21 31.89
CA ARG A 10 -16.79 -24.22 32.67
C ARG A 10 -17.92 -24.92 31.92
N PRO A 11 -18.85 -25.56 32.62
CA PRO A 11 -20.01 -26.15 31.99
C PRO A 11 -20.87 -25.10 31.31
N ILE A 12 -21.38 -25.42 30.11
CA ILE A 12 -22.27 -24.54 29.36
C ILE A 12 -23.69 -24.74 29.86
N LEU A 13 -24.22 -23.72 30.52
CA LEU A 13 -25.61 -23.66 31.02
C LEU A 13 -26.50 -22.75 30.17
N ASP A 14 -25.92 -22.11 29.15
CA ASP A 14 -26.62 -21.20 28.24
C ASP A 14 -27.68 -21.95 27.41
N ARG A 15 -28.76 -21.24 27.06
CA ARG A 15 -29.81 -21.78 26.16
C ARG A 15 -29.26 -22.17 24.80
N PHE A 16 -28.22 -21.47 24.33
CA PHE A 16 -27.58 -21.69 23.05
C PHE A 16 -26.07 -21.81 23.24
N LEU A 17 -25.45 -22.73 22.50
CA LEU A 17 -24.00 -22.89 22.44
C LEU A 17 -23.54 -22.77 20.99
N LEU A 18 -22.27 -22.41 20.81
CA LEU A 18 -21.62 -22.42 19.50
C LEU A 18 -20.73 -23.66 19.40
N ASN A 19 -20.82 -24.36 18.27
CA ASN A 19 -19.92 -25.46 17.95
C ASN A 19 -18.89 -24.98 16.93
N VAL A 20 -17.62 -24.95 17.32
CA VAL A 20 -16.51 -24.47 16.50
C VAL A 20 -15.43 -25.55 16.49
N LEU A 21 -15.15 -26.12 15.32
CA LEU A 21 -14.19 -27.21 15.11
C LEU A 21 -14.44 -28.40 16.06
N ASP A 22 -15.70 -28.84 16.09
CA ASP A 22 -16.20 -29.96 16.91
C ASP A 22 -16.01 -29.80 18.44
N ARG A 23 -15.84 -28.55 18.89
CA ARG A 23 -15.80 -28.18 20.30
C ARG A 23 -16.91 -27.20 20.62
N ALA A 24 -17.50 -27.34 21.81
CA ALA A 24 -18.54 -26.45 22.29
C ALA A 24 -17.96 -25.23 23.01
N TRP A 25 -18.56 -24.07 22.77
CA TRP A 25 -18.14 -22.79 23.32
C TRP A 25 -19.34 -21.95 23.76
N HIS A 26 -19.16 -21.14 24.79
CA HIS A 26 -20.07 -20.01 25.04
C HIS A 26 -19.97 -19.00 23.90
N ALA A 27 -21.08 -18.32 23.57
CA ALA A 27 -21.08 -17.24 22.58
C ALA A 27 -20.05 -16.14 22.89
N LYS A 28 -19.84 -15.85 24.19
CA LYS A 28 -18.83 -14.91 24.68
C LYS A 28 -17.41 -15.46 24.71
N CYS A 29 -17.22 -16.78 24.67
CA CYS A 29 -15.88 -17.39 24.68
C CYS A 29 -15.32 -17.59 23.28
N VAL A 30 -16.12 -17.43 22.23
CA VAL A 30 -15.68 -17.46 20.83
C VAL A 30 -15.07 -16.11 20.46
N GLN A 31 -13.83 -15.89 20.94
CA GLN A 31 -13.10 -14.64 20.81
C GLN A 31 -11.67 -14.88 20.34
N CYS A 32 -11.06 -13.90 19.68
CA CYS A 32 -9.65 -13.95 19.33
C CYS A 32 -8.79 -13.90 20.60
N CYS A 33 -7.86 -14.83 20.79
CA CYS A 33 -6.99 -14.83 21.97
C CYS A 33 -5.97 -13.68 22.02
N GLU A 34 -5.82 -12.91 20.93
CA GLU A 34 -4.89 -11.79 20.84
C GLU A 34 -5.56 -10.44 21.07
N CYS A 35 -6.68 -10.19 20.38
CA CYS A 35 -7.39 -8.90 20.45
C CYS A 35 -8.73 -8.98 21.19
N ASN A 36 -9.14 -10.17 21.65
CA ASN A 36 -10.41 -10.44 22.33
C ASN A 36 -11.67 -10.05 21.54
N CYS A 37 -11.57 -9.78 20.24
CA CYS A 37 -12.74 -9.50 19.41
C CYS A 37 -13.62 -10.75 19.31
N ASN A 38 -14.95 -10.56 19.31
CA ASN A 38 -15.88 -11.67 19.10
C ASN A 38 -15.79 -12.19 17.66
N LEU A 39 -15.69 -13.51 17.49
CA LEU A 39 -15.59 -14.13 16.17
C LEU A 39 -16.98 -14.64 15.77
N THR A 40 -17.66 -13.91 14.89
CA THR A 40 -19.07 -14.19 14.53
C THR A 40 -19.21 -15.03 13.27
N GLU A 41 -18.38 -14.79 12.25
CA GLU A 41 -18.49 -15.49 10.96
C GLU A 41 -17.39 -16.52 10.75
N LYS A 42 -16.13 -16.05 10.70
CA LYS A 42 -14.96 -16.89 10.42
C LYS A 42 -13.95 -16.74 11.53
N CYS A 43 -13.44 -17.86 12.00
CA CYS A 43 -12.34 -17.94 12.95
C CYS A 43 -11.24 -18.86 12.41
N PHE A 44 -10.03 -18.66 12.90
CA PHE A 44 -8.90 -19.53 12.62
C PHE A 44 -8.48 -20.18 13.93
N SER A 45 -8.19 -21.49 13.91
CA SER A 45 -7.68 -22.18 15.10
C SER A 45 -6.25 -22.64 14.89
N ARG A 46 -5.45 -22.50 15.96
CA ARG A 46 -4.11 -23.05 16.08
C ARG A 46 -3.88 -23.39 17.55
N ASP A 47 -3.36 -24.60 17.81
CA ASP A 47 -3.01 -25.08 19.16
C ASP A 47 -4.16 -24.94 20.19
N GLY A 48 -5.39 -25.19 19.74
CA GLY A 48 -6.60 -25.09 20.58
C GLY A 48 -7.07 -23.66 20.88
N LYS A 49 -6.39 -22.63 20.37
CA LYS A 49 -6.78 -21.23 20.50
C LYS A 49 -7.49 -20.74 19.25
N LEU A 50 -8.38 -19.76 19.43
CA LEU A 50 -9.08 -19.08 18.34
C LEU A 50 -8.42 -17.73 18.04
N TYR A 51 -8.35 -17.39 16.76
CA TYR A 51 -7.76 -16.16 16.25
C TYR A 51 -8.69 -15.51 15.23
N CYS A 52 -8.71 -14.18 15.21
CA CYS A 52 -9.29 -13.45 14.09
C CYS A 52 -8.38 -13.60 12.85
N LYS A 53 -8.94 -13.29 11.66
CA LYS A 53 -8.18 -13.31 10.39
C LYS A 53 -6.87 -12.53 10.51
N ILE A 54 -6.94 -11.30 11.02
CA ILE A 54 -5.81 -10.38 11.08
C ILE A 54 -4.69 -10.94 11.97
N ASP A 55 -5.02 -11.33 13.20
CA ASP A 55 -4.03 -11.82 14.17
C ASP A 55 -3.43 -13.16 13.77
N PHE A 56 -4.24 -14.04 13.17
CA PHE A 56 -3.76 -15.31 12.66
C PHE A 56 -2.69 -15.11 11.59
N PHE A 57 -2.95 -14.28 10.57
CA PHE A 57 -1.97 -14.00 9.52
C PHE A 57 -0.79 -13.17 10.02
N ARG A 58 -1.00 -12.27 10.99
CA ARG A 58 0.09 -11.51 11.61
C ARG A 58 1.09 -12.42 12.33
N ARG A 59 0.62 -13.44 13.06
CA ARG A 59 1.48 -14.35 13.83
C ARG A 59 2.03 -15.51 13.01
N PHE A 60 1.16 -16.16 12.24
CA PHE A 60 1.44 -17.45 11.58
C PHE A 60 1.41 -17.37 10.06
N GLY A 61 1.05 -16.22 9.49
CA GLY A 61 1.04 -16.01 8.05
C GLY A 61 2.44 -15.79 7.48
N THR A 62 2.49 -15.71 6.15
CA THR A 62 3.71 -15.40 5.40
C THR A 62 4.23 -14.03 5.81
N LYS A 63 5.52 -13.94 6.12
CA LYS A 63 6.19 -12.68 6.44
C LYS A 63 6.98 -12.18 5.25
N CYS A 64 7.01 -10.87 5.06
CA CYS A 64 7.84 -10.23 4.08
C CYS A 64 9.30 -10.43 4.45
N ALA A 65 10.09 -11.00 3.54
CA ALA A 65 11.52 -11.20 3.77
C ALA A 65 12.28 -9.87 3.93
N GLY A 66 11.82 -8.77 3.29
CA GLY A 66 12.44 -7.44 3.42
C GLY A 66 12.24 -6.76 4.79
N CYS A 67 10.99 -6.59 5.24
CA CYS A 67 10.69 -5.88 6.49
C CYS A 67 10.27 -6.77 7.67
N LEU A 68 10.21 -8.09 7.48
CA LEU A 68 9.80 -9.10 8.47
C LEU A 68 8.36 -8.97 8.99
N GLN A 69 7.56 -8.05 8.45
CA GLN A 69 6.14 -7.88 8.81
C GLN A 69 5.26 -8.92 8.11
N GLY A 70 4.15 -9.28 8.75
CA GLY A 70 3.16 -10.19 8.20
C GLY A 70 2.48 -9.62 6.95
N ILE A 71 2.27 -10.47 5.94
CA ILE A 71 1.61 -10.13 4.69
C ILE A 71 0.15 -10.57 4.77
N SER A 72 -0.80 -9.67 4.45
CA SER A 72 -2.21 -10.01 4.38
C SER A 72 -2.50 -10.87 3.13
N PRO A 73 -3.47 -11.80 3.20
CA PRO A 73 -3.92 -12.56 2.03
C PRO A 73 -4.44 -11.69 0.87
N SER A 74 -4.84 -10.44 1.16
CA SER A 74 -5.29 -9.47 0.16
C SER A 74 -4.15 -8.64 -0.43
N ASP A 75 -2.94 -8.70 0.13
CA ASP A 75 -1.83 -7.87 -0.30
C ASP A 75 -1.26 -8.39 -1.61
N LEU A 76 -1.05 -7.46 -2.55
CA LEU A 76 -0.19 -7.72 -3.69
C LEU A 76 1.23 -7.91 -3.18
N VAL A 77 1.92 -8.93 -3.69
CA VAL A 77 3.27 -9.28 -3.27
C VAL A 77 4.17 -9.58 -4.44
N ARG A 78 5.47 -9.47 -4.21
CA ARG A 78 6.51 -9.98 -5.10
C ARG A 78 7.07 -11.28 -4.56
N LYS A 79 7.27 -12.24 -5.44
CA LYS A 79 7.94 -13.50 -5.13
C LYS A 79 9.27 -13.52 -5.87
N ALA A 80 10.35 -13.74 -5.14
CA ALA A 80 11.68 -13.91 -5.70
C ALA A 80 12.31 -15.15 -5.06
N ARG A 81 12.75 -16.09 -5.90
CA ARG A 81 13.18 -17.43 -5.47
C ARG A 81 12.10 -18.09 -4.59
N SER A 82 12.43 -18.39 -3.33
CA SER A 82 11.54 -18.98 -2.33
C SER A 82 10.96 -17.98 -1.32
N LYS A 83 11.23 -16.68 -1.47
CA LYS A 83 10.83 -15.63 -0.52
C LYS A 83 9.74 -14.72 -1.10
N VAL A 84 8.96 -14.11 -0.20
CA VAL A 84 7.86 -13.19 -0.53
C VAL A 84 8.16 -11.81 0.07
N PHE A 85 7.84 -10.76 -0.68
CA PHE A 85 8.13 -9.38 -0.34
C PHE A 85 6.89 -8.51 -0.59
N HIS A 86 6.70 -7.48 0.24
CA HIS A 86 5.81 -6.38 -0.13
C HIS A 86 6.32 -5.69 -1.39
N LEU A 87 5.42 -5.06 -2.15
CA LEU A 87 5.79 -4.24 -3.30
C LEU A 87 6.84 -3.18 -2.94
N ASN A 88 6.65 -2.48 -1.83
CA ASN A 88 7.55 -1.43 -1.36
C ASN A 88 8.87 -1.98 -0.77
N CYS A 89 8.93 -3.27 -0.45
CA CYS A 89 10.14 -3.93 0.04
C CYS A 89 10.94 -4.60 -1.08
N PHE A 90 10.40 -4.63 -2.30
CA PHE A 90 11.05 -5.21 -3.47
C PHE A 90 11.70 -4.10 -4.30
N THR A 91 12.76 -3.53 -3.75
CA THR A 91 13.44 -2.34 -4.27
C THR A 91 14.92 -2.61 -4.55
N CYS A 92 15.50 -1.82 -5.45
CA CYS A 92 16.94 -1.82 -5.71
C CYS A 92 17.70 -1.24 -4.51
N MET A 93 18.75 -1.90 -4.01
CA MET A 93 19.54 -1.40 -2.88
C MET A 93 20.39 -0.15 -3.21
N VAL A 94 20.63 0.12 -4.50
CA VAL A 94 21.46 1.27 -4.93
C VAL A 94 20.61 2.52 -5.12
N CYS A 95 19.46 2.41 -5.78
CA CYS A 95 18.63 3.57 -6.13
C CYS A 95 17.28 3.60 -5.41
N ASN A 96 16.98 2.63 -4.56
CA ASN A 96 15.71 2.47 -3.84
C ASN A 96 14.45 2.40 -4.73
N LYS A 97 14.62 2.28 -6.05
CA LYS A 97 13.53 2.15 -7.00
C LYS A 97 12.84 0.80 -6.80
N GLN A 98 11.51 0.83 -6.78
CA GLN A 98 10.69 -0.38 -6.78
C GLN A 98 10.83 -1.13 -8.10
N LEU A 99 11.15 -2.42 -8.00
CA LEU A 99 11.42 -3.28 -9.14
C LEU A 99 10.10 -3.77 -9.73
N SER A 100 9.90 -3.53 -11.03
CA SER A 100 8.67 -3.84 -11.76
C SER A 100 8.74 -5.16 -12.54
N THR A 101 7.59 -5.67 -12.99
CA THR A 101 7.57 -6.87 -13.83
C THR A 101 8.21 -6.54 -15.17
N GLY A 102 9.20 -7.32 -15.60
CA GLY A 102 9.92 -7.10 -16.86
C GLY A 102 11.18 -6.25 -16.75
N GLU A 103 11.57 -5.78 -15.55
CA GLU A 103 12.88 -5.15 -15.35
C GLU A 103 13.96 -6.21 -15.09
N GLU A 104 15.13 -6.03 -15.72
CA GLU A 104 16.31 -6.85 -15.47
C GLU A 104 16.99 -6.44 -14.16
N LEU A 105 17.17 -7.43 -13.28
CA LEU A 105 17.74 -7.25 -11.96
C LEU A 105 18.70 -8.39 -11.64
N TYR A 106 19.69 -8.06 -10.80
CA TYR A 106 20.64 -8.97 -10.22
C TYR A 106 20.33 -9.18 -8.74
N ILE A 107 20.42 -10.43 -8.29
CA ILE A 107 20.21 -10.80 -6.89
C ILE A 107 21.58 -11.03 -6.28
N ILE A 108 22.09 -10.05 -5.53
CA ILE A 108 23.42 -10.12 -4.88
C ILE A 108 23.38 -11.08 -3.69
N ASP A 109 22.29 -11.02 -2.92
CA ASP A 109 22.08 -11.84 -1.73
C ASP A 109 20.58 -12.16 -1.62
N GLU A 110 20.17 -13.05 -0.70
CA GLU A 110 18.79 -13.55 -0.60
C GLU A 110 17.73 -12.45 -0.49
N ASN A 111 18.12 -11.25 -0.04
CA ASN A 111 17.25 -10.10 0.19
C ASN A 111 17.78 -8.80 -0.47
N LYS A 112 18.84 -8.88 -1.30
CA LYS A 112 19.49 -7.70 -1.90
C LYS A 112 19.37 -7.75 -3.41
N PHE A 113 18.67 -6.76 -3.97
CA PHE A 113 18.38 -6.66 -5.39
C PHE A 113 19.05 -5.42 -5.97
N VAL A 114 19.60 -5.53 -7.18
CA VAL A 114 20.22 -4.43 -7.92
C VAL A 114 19.66 -4.41 -9.33
N LEU A 115 19.22 -3.25 -9.81
CA LEU A 115 18.82 -3.08 -11.21
C LEU A 115 20.04 -3.20 -12.12
N SER A 116 19.86 -3.72 -13.33
CA SER A 116 20.92 -3.76 -14.34
C SER A 116 21.58 -2.38 -14.53
N SER A 117 20.78 -1.30 -14.58
CA SER A 117 21.26 0.08 -14.66
C SER A 117 22.06 0.59 -13.46
N CYS A 118 22.08 -0.14 -12.35
CA CYS A 118 22.79 0.20 -11.11
C CYS A 118 23.96 -0.74 -10.81
N THR A 119 24.23 -1.73 -11.66
CA THR A 119 25.30 -2.72 -11.46
C THR A 119 26.69 -2.10 -11.48
N ASP A 120 26.99 -1.23 -12.45
CA ASP A 120 28.28 -0.51 -12.51
C ASP A 120 28.54 0.36 -11.27
N ARG A 121 27.46 0.89 -10.66
CA ARG A 121 27.53 1.70 -9.43
C ARG A 121 27.67 0.86 -8.15
N SER A 122 27.40 -0.44 -8.20
CA SER A 122 27.49 -1.34 -7.03
C SER A 122 28.75 -2.20 -7.02
N LEU A 123 29.48 -2.29 -8.13
CA LEU A 123 30.76 -2.99 -8.26
C LEU A 123 31.99 -2.09 -8.00
N SER A 124 31.81 -0.86 -7.53
CA SER A 124 32.89 0.04 -7.10
C SER A 124 32.87 0.19 -5.58
N PRO A 125 33.60 -0.64 -4.81
CA PRO A 125 33.59 -0.63 -3.35
C PRO A 125 34.68 0.24 -2.71
N ASP A 126 35.36 1.12 -3.44
CA ASP A 126 36.44 1.95 -2.89
C ASP A 126 36.40 3.38 -3.40
N LEU A 127 35.98 4.30 -2.53
CA LEU A 127 36.74 5.51 -2.15
C LEU A 127 36.16 6.00 -0.83
N GLN A 128 36.80 5.58 0.27
CA GLN A 128 36.68 6.22 1.56
C GLN A 128 37.37 7.60 1.53
N ASP A 129 36.70 8.53 2.22
CA ASP A 129 37.09 9.86 2.70
C ASP A 129 38.61 10.14 2.84
N PRO A 130 39.02 11.41 2.62
CA PRO A 130 39.65 12.11 3.74
C PRO A 130 39.17 13.57 3.92
N MET A 131 38.57 13.82 5.08
CA MET A 131 38.81 14.88 6.08
C MET A 131 39.64 16.14 5.68
N GLN A 132 39.04 17.30 6.04
CA GLN A 132 39.60 18.58 6.51
C GLN A 132 40.33 19.52 5.52
N ASP A 133 39.81 20.75 5.34
CA ASP A 133 40.29 21.94 6.09
C ASP A 133 39.38 23.16 5.87
N ASP A 134 39.22 23.95 6.93
CA ASP A 134 38.45 25.18 7.05
C ASP A 134 39.12 26.35 6.29
N THR A 135 38.35 27.13 5.52
CA THR A 135 38.47 28.60 5.57
C THR A 135 37.18 29.30 5.11
N LYS A 136 36.62 29.96 6.12
CA LYS A 136 35.59 31.01 6.25
C LYS A 136 35.58 32.16 5.22
N GLU A 137 34.42 32.83 5.19
CA GLU A 137 34.13 34.26 4.88
C GLU A 137 33.46 34.53 3.51
N THR A 138 32.13 34.65 3.44
CA THR A 138 31.19 35.80 3.69
C THR A 138 30.79 36.55 2.42
N ASP A 139 29.48 36.82 2.38
CA ASP A 139 28.80 37.95 1.74
C ASP A 139 28.41 37.94 0.24
N ASN A 140 27.11 37.68 0.06
CA ASN A 140 26.12 38.71 -0.29
C ASN A 140 25.60 38.77 -1.76
N SER A 141 24.26 38.78 -1.83
CA SER A 141 23.42 39.55 -2.76
C SER A 141 23.20 39.08 -4.22
N THR A 142 21.94 38.69 -4.44
CA THR A 142 21.00 39.31 -5.40
C THR A 142 20.71 38.60 -6.73
N CYS A 143 19.40 38.53 -6.99
CA CYS A 143 18.66 38.09 -8.17
C CYS A 143 19.02 38.85 -9.47
N SER A 144 18.78 38.21 -10.62
CA SER A 144 17.84 38.72 -11.66
C SER A 144 17.79 37.79 -12.87
N ASP A 145 16.65 37.87 -13.53
CA ASP A 145 16.14 37.13 -14.68
C ASP A 145 17.01 37.17 -15.96
N LYS A 146 16.84 36.14 -16.80
CA LYS A 146 16.55 36.34 -18.23
C LYS A 146 16.09 35.06 -18.94
N ASP A 147 14.91 35.16 -19.52
CA ASP A 147 14.34 34.32 -20.56
C ASP A 147 15.24 34.18 -21.79
N THR A 148 15.08 33.09 -22.57
CA THR A 148 14.59 33.11 -23.98
C THR A 148 14.76 31.74 -24.68
N ASN A 149 13.61 31.10 -24.92
CA ASN A 149 13.13 30.40 -26.14
C ASN A 149 13.97 29.47 -27.05
N ASN A 150 13.25 28.39 -27.41
CA ASN A 150 13.10 27.71 -28.71
C ASN A 150 14.21 26.79 -29.23
N ASN A 151 13.90 25.50 -29.40
CA ASN A 151 13.36 25.04 -30.68
C ASN A 151 12.78 23.62 -30.63
N GLU A 152 11.73 23.48 -31.45
CA GLU A 152 10.94 22.30 -31.75
C GLU A 152 11.73 21.29 -32.60
N ASN A 153 11.42 20.00 -32.44
CA ASN A 153 10.91 19.14 -33.52
C ASN A 153 10.86 17.66 -33.08
N GLU A 154 9.62 17.15 -33.04
CA GLU A 154 9.12 16.03 -33.88
C GLU A 154 10.09 14.84 -34.13
N GLU A 155 9.73 13.57 -33.95
CA GLU A 155 8.51 12.92 -34.43
C GLU A 155 8.35 11.46 -33.93
N GLN A 156 7.09 11.01 -33.94
CA GLN A 156 6.56 9.66 -34.24
C GLN A 156 6.66 8.45 -33.28
N SER A 157 5.47 8.15 -32.73
CA SER A 157 4.70 6.91 -32.93
C SER A 157 5.23 5.55 -32.42
N SER A 158 4.58 5.01 -31.39
CA SER A 158 3.77 3.77 -31.49
C SER A 158 3.36 3.27 -30.09
N GLY A 159 2.19 2.64 -30.02
CA GLY A 159 1.37 2.58 -28.81
C GLY A 159 1.81 1.61 -27.72
N THR A 160 1.68 2.07 -26.47
CA THR A 160 1.29 1.29 -25.29
C THR A 160 0.47 2.20 -24.38
N LYS A 161 -0.58 1.67 -23.75
CA LYS A 161 -1.63 2.40 -23.02
C LYS A 161 -1.05 3.32 -21.93
N ARG A 162 -0.79 4.58 -22.27
CA ARG A 162 -0.39 5.64 -21.32
C ARG A 162 -1.61 6.01 -20.49
N ARG A 163 -1.60 5.73 -19.18
CA ARG A 163 -2.55 6.39 -18.26
C ARG A 163 -2.28 7.89 -18.40
N GLY A 164 -3.29 8.63 -18.84
CA GLY A 164 -3.17 10.06 -19.10
C GLY A 164 -2.72 10.83 -17.86
N PRO A 165 -2.33 12.12 -18.03
CA PRO A 165 -1.90 12.97 -16.93
C PRO A 165 -2.91 12.88 -15.78
N ARG A 166 -2.43 12.57 -14.57
CA ARG A 166 -3.29 12.55 -13.38
C ARG A 166 -3.79 13.98 -13.19
N THR A 167 -5.10 14.20 -13.33
CA THR A 167 -5.69 15.52 -13.17
C THR A 167 -5.55 15.95 -11.71
N THR A 168 -4.71 16.95 -11.45
CA THR A 168 -4.58 17.57 -10.12
C THR A 168 -5.76 18.53 -9.91
N ILE A 169 -6.69 18.16 -9.03
CA ILE A 169 -7.85 18.99 -8.68
C ILE A 169 -7.38 20.12 -7.77
N LYS A 170 -7.55 21.37 -8.20
CA LYS A 170 -7.21 22.57 -7.41
C LYS A 170 -8.24 22.80 -6.29
N ALA A 171 -7.84 23.49 -5.23
CA ALA A 171 -8.68 23.73 -4.05
C ALA A 171 -10.06 24.32 -4.39
N LYS A 172 -10.11 25.34 -5.27
CA LYS A 172 -11.36 25.98 -5.74
C LYS A 172 -12.27 25.00 -6.49
N GLN A 173 -11.71 24.10 -7.30
CA GLN A 173 -12.48 23.09 -8.05
C GLN A 173 -13.07 22.03 -7.10
N LEU A 174 -12.32 21.63 -6.07
CA LEU A 174 -12.78 20.67 -5.07
C LEU A 174 -13.94 21.23 -4.23
N GLU A 175 -13.89 22.52 -3.90
CA GLU A 175 -14.94 23.20 -3.13
C GLU A 175 -16.27 23.29 -3.89
N THR A 176 -16.22 23.65 -5.18
CA THR A 176 -17.40 23.64 -6.06
C THR A 176 -18.01 22.24 -6.20
N LEU A 177 -17.18 21.20 -6.37
CA LEU A 177 -17.66 19.82 -6.44
C LEU A 177 -18.32 19.40 -5.12
N LYS A 178 -17.68 19.66 -3.97
CA LYS A 178 -18.24 19.32 -2.66
C LYS A 178 -19.59 20.01 -2.42
N ALA A 179 -19.72 21.30 -2.73
CA ALA A 179 -20.97 22.03 -2.57
C ALA A 179 -22.11 21.41 -3.41
N ALA A 180 -21.82 21.03 -4.65
CA ALA A 180 -22.81 20.45 -5.55
C ALA A 180 -23.25 19.02 -5.14
N PHE A 181 -22.33 18.20 -4.65
CA PHE A 181 -22.63 16.85 -4.16
C PHE A 181 -23.37 16.86 -2.81
N VAL A 182 -23.17 17.88 -1.97
CA VAL A 182 -23.96 18.09 -0.75
C VAL A 182 -25.40 18.47 -1.10
N ALA A 183 -25.60 19.34 -2.09
CA ALA A 183 -26.95 19.76 -2.52
C ALA A 183 -27.71 18.64 -3.25
N THR A 184 -27.02 17.87 -4.09
CA THR A 184 -27.59 16.74 -4.82
C THR A 184 -26.63 15.54 -4.76
N PRO A 185 -26.85 14.58 -3.85
CA PRO A 185 -25.97 13.42 -3.69
C PRO A 185 -25.87 12.54 -4.94
N LYS A 186 -26.92 12.54 -5.79
CA LYS A 186 -26.96 11.85 -7.09
C LYS A 186 -27.26 12.85 -8.20
N PRO A 187 -26.27 13.67 -8.62
CA PRO A 187 -26.51 14.71 -9.62
C PRO A 187 -26.87 14.07 -10.96
N THR A 188 -27.91 14.61 -11.61
CA THR A 188 -28.34 14.17 -12.94
C THR A 188 -27.24 14.40 -13.97
N ARG A 189 -27.34 13.76 -15.14
CA ARG A 189 -26.38 13.95 -16.24
C ARG A 189 -26.15 15.43 -16.57
N HIS A 190 -27.22 16.21 -16.64
CA HIS A 190 -27.16 17.63 -16.95
C HIS A 190 -26.35 18.42 -15.90
N ILE A 191 -26.57 18.15 -14.61
CA ILE A 191 -25.84 18.79 -13.51
C ILE A 191 -24.36 18.45 -13.57
N ARG A 192 -24.01 17.19 -13.90
CA ARG A 192 -22.61 16.79 -14.06
C ARG A 192 -21.92 17.44 -15.27
N GLU A 193 -22.64 17.64 -16.37
CA GLU A 193 -22.14 18.37 -17.55
C GLU A 193 -21.87 19.85 -17.21
N GLN A 194 -22.75 20.49 -16.44
CA GLN A 194 -22.55 21.85 -15.96
C GLN A 194 -21.33 21.96 -15.03
N LEU A 195 -21.18 21.04 -14.06
CA LEU A 195 -20.02 21.02 -13.16
C LEU A 195 -18.70 20.80 -13.91
N ALA A 196 -18.69 20.02 -14.99
CA ALA A 196 -17.51 19.84 -15.83
C ALA A 196 -17.11 21.15 -16.53
N GLN A 197 -18.09 21.92 -17.02
CA GLN A 197 -17.84 23.22 -17.65
C GLN A 197 -17.35 24.26 -16.63
N GLU A 198 -17.95 24.33 -15.44
CA GLU A 198 -17.58 25.28 -14.40
C GLU A 198 -16.21 24.98 -13.78
N THR A 199 -15.88 23.71 -13.58
CA THR A 199 -14.61 23.29 -13.00
C THR A 199 -13.49 23.15 -14.04
N GLY A 200 -13.81 23.06 -15.33
CA GLY A 200 -12.85 22.72 -16.38
C GLY A 200 -12.27 21.30 -16.24
N LEU A 201 -12.92 20.43 -15.46
CA LEU A 201 -12.51 19.05 -15.27
C LEU A 201 -13.25 18.13 -16.24
N ASN A 202 -12.59 17.05 -16.64
CA ASN A 202 -13.22 16.04 -17.49
C ASN A 202 -14.39 15.38 -16.74
N MET A 203 -15.51 15.12 -17.42
CA MET A 203 -16.68 14.44 -16.85
C MET A 203 -16.34 13.12 -16.15
N ARG A 204 -15.28 12.43 -16.60
CA ARG A 204 -14.80 11.18 -15.98
C ARG A 204 -14.27 11.37 -14.56
N VAL A 205 -13.90 12.59 -14.17
CA VAL A 205 -13.40 12.95 -12.82
C VAL A 205 -14.57 13.26 -11.88
N ILE A 206 -15.74 13.60 -12.41
CA ILE A 206 -16.97 13.89 -11.65
C ILE A 206 -17.75 12.58 -11.46
N GLN A 207 -17.21 11.70 -10.62
CA GLN A 207 -17.83 10.41 -10.28
C GLN A 207 -18.59 10.53 -8.95
N VAL A 208 -19.76 9.90 -8.91
CA VAL A 208 -20.54 9.71 -7.68
C VAL A 208 -20.00 8.43 -7.05
N GLU A 209 -19.52 8.48 -5.81
CA GLU A 209 -19.33 7.25 -5.03
C GLU A 209 -20.73 6.71 -4.70
N GLU A 210 -21.03 5.47 -5.14
CA GLU A 210 -22.33 4.81 -4.90
C GLU A 210 -22.54 4.43 -3.42
#